data_AF-A0A0H4XJ59-F1
#
_entry.id   AF-A0A0H4XJ59-F1
#
_cell.length_a   1.000
_cell.length_b   1.000
_cell.length_c   1.000
_cell.angle_alpha   90.00
_cell.angle_beta   90.00
_cell.angle_gamma   90.00
#
_symmetry.space_group_name_H-M   'P 1'
#
loop_
_entity.id
_entity.type
_entity.pdbx_description
1 polymer ?
#
loop_
_entity_poly.entity_id
_entity_poly.type
_entity_poly.pdbx_seq_one_letter_code
_entity_poly.pdbx_strand_id
1 'polypeptide(L)'
;MMLLSLLLAAAPPLLLEPDAGTANRLHPRRVTASSFLENGWNTHEQNYLPLYIADEDPATAWVEGVKGRGEGESLEWWGPTLTKAKRYRLFLRNGYQKSAKLFRANARPRKVRFEPMVQGETGAQTTGTPLEVELKDVQGWQEVRLPVPAKVEGVRLTLVTTYPGSKYEDTCLSDLRVYVEGDDPYRPEAEAAAFEKVRAFAFERKQAAARTDTGSKVAWAPRFEEEFLWSQSRDWARETPVQVFARFPDEETHRAALAVARETAALFHKVDLQADASEARKSWTRVSSIDDGAQQALARTALSTVNDEGLIEAAGLFHLGDASFTEDDSAQERMQESLEEARANEAHATRSCIEACAKRNDGEAYGCQSECEYDPSVTATQKAVAESQQQFKSGEFVQGSTTEPTAVLRGLTRESGNREVHRTFRQSLVRYTGKKASAVLVSEDGGGILSVHVLEWAKVGGKERIASITSFRVVLGSLRVVRYRPAA
;
A
#
# COMPACT_ATOMS: atom_id res chain seq x y z
N MET A 1 -7.85 -65.23 -29.33
CA MET A 1 -8.06 -63.77 -29.37
C MET A 1 -8.34 -63.29 -27.95
N MET A 2 -7.31 -62.77 -27.27
CA MET A 2 -7.44 -62.17 -25.94
C MET A 2 -8.07 -60.77 -26.06
N LEU A 3 -9.18 -60.54 -25.35
CA LEU A 3 -9.70 -59.20 -25.10
C LEU A 3 -8.75 -58.48 -24.14
N LEU A 4 -8.09 -57.43 -24.64
CA LEU A 4 -7.34 -56.49 -23.82
C LEU A 4 -8.27 -55.32 -23.48
N SER A 5 -8.85 -55.37 -22.29
CA SER A 5 -9.65 -54.28 -21.71
C SER A 5 -8.73 -53.11 -21.38
N LEU A 6 -8.79 -52.03 -22.16
CA LEU A 6 -8.16 -50.76 -21.83
C LEU A 6 -8.94 -50.09 -20.69
N LEU A 7 -8.41 -50.22 -19.48
CA LEU A 7 -8.70 -49.32 -18.37
C LEU A 7 -8.14 -47.94 -18.72
N LEU A 8 -8.99 -47.01 -19.17
CA LEU A 8 -8.68 -45.58 -19.13
C LEU A 8 -8.60 -45.17 -17.65
N ALA A 9 -7.41 -45.20 -17.09
CA ALA A 9 -7.14 -44.48 -15.84
C ALA A 9 -7.33 -42.98 -16.13
N ALA A 10 -8.39 -42.40 -15.59
CA ALA A 10 -8.55 -40.96 -15.55
C ALA A 10 -7.37 -40.39 -14.76
N ALA A 11 -6.40 -39.81 -15.48
CA ALA A 11 -5.35 -39.04 -14.85
C ALA A 11 -6.02 -37.95 -13.99
N PRO A 12 -5.60 -37.75 -12.73
CA PRO A 12 -6.06 -36.59 -11.97
C PRO A 12 -5.80 -35.36 -12.82
N PRO A 13 -6.73 -34.38 -12.88
CA PRO A 13 -6.50 -33.16 -13.63
C PRO A 13 -5.20 -32.57 -13.10
N LEU A 14 -4.16 -32.59 -13.94
CA LEU A 14 -2.98 -31.77 -13.75
C LEU A 14 -3.54 -30.37 -13.50
N LEU A 15 -3.30 -29.84 -12.31
CA LEU A 15 -3.51 -28.44 -11.95
C LEU A 15 -2.57 -27.63 -12.83
N LEU A 16 -2.91 -27.49 -14.10
CA LEU A 16 -2.18 -26.70 -15.06
C LEU A 16 -2.27 -25.26 -14.58
N GLU A 17 -1.12 -24.65 -14.38
CA GLU A 17 -1.03 -23.23 -14.13
C GLU A 17 -1.73 -22.48 -15.29
N PRO A 18 -2.49 -21.42 -14.99
CA PRO A 18 -3.23 -20.69 -15.99
C PRO A 18 -2.26 -19.99 -16.95
N ASP A 19 -2.46 -20.18 -18.25
CA ASP A 19 -1.71 -19.47 -19.28
C ASP A 19 -2.34 -18.09 -19.56
N ALA A 20 -1.68 -17.05 -19.05
CA ALA A 20 -2.07 -15.67 -19.22
C ALA A 20 -1.57 -15.03 -20.54
N GLY A 21 -0.91 -15.79 -21.42
CA GLY A 21 -0.41 -15.30 -22.70
C GLY A 21 0.48 -14.06 -22.50
N THR A 22 0.15 -12.96 -23.17
CA THR A 22 0.87 -11.69 -23.05
C THR A 22 0.34 -10.78 -21.93
N ALA A 23 -0.64 -11.21 -21.16
CA ALA A 23 -1.21 -10.41 -20.09
C ALA A 23 -0.27 -10.36 -18.88
N ASN A 24 -0.10 -9.18 -18.28
CA ASN A 24 0.80 -8.98 -17.15
C ASN A 24 0.09 -9.31 -15.84
N ARG A 25 0.79 -10.00 -14.93
CA ARG A 25 0.22 -10.37 -13.63
C ARG A 25 0.15 -9.17 -12.70
N LEU A 26 -1.00 -8.97 -12.05
CA LEU A 26 -1.16 -7.97 -10.99
C LEU A 26 -1.38 -8.66 -9.64
N HIS A 27 -0.95 -7.98 -8.57
CA HIS A 27 -1.16 -8.36 -7.19
C HIS A 27 -1.94 -7.27 -6.45
N PRO A 28 -2.83 -7.65 -5.53
CA PRO A 28 -3.63 -6.67 -4.83
C PRO A 28 -2.76 -5.81 -3.92
N ARG A 29 -3.06 -4.52 -3.93
CA ARG A 29 -2.69 -3.57 -2.87
C ARG A 29 -3.62 -3.73 -1.67
N ARG A 30 -4.87 -4.10 -1.91
CA ARG A 30 -5.89 -4.39 -0.88
C ARG A 30 -6.91 -5.41 -1.38
N VAL A 31 -7.45 -6.19 -0.45
CA VAL A 31 -8.66 -6.99 -0.68
C VAL A 31 -9.64 -6.73 0.48
N THR A 32 -10.88 -6.37 0.17
CA THR A 32 -11.96 -6.16 1.14
C THR A 32 -13.11 -7.10 0.83
N ALA A 33 -13.99 -7.37 1.80
CA ALA A 33 -15.22 -8.11 1.55
C ALA A 33 -16.37 -7.52 2.39
N SER A 34 -17.60 -7.72 1.93
CA SER A 34 -18.82 -7.35 2.68
C SER A 34 -18.92 -8.11 4.00
N SER A 35 -18.46 -9.36 4.01
CA SER A 35 -18.32 -10.17 5.21
C SER A 35 -17.23 -11.23 5.05
N PHE A 36 -16.85 -11.84 6.16
CA PHE A 36 -16.11 -13.09 6.18
C PHE A 36 -16.50 -13.89 7.43
N LEU A 37 -16.32 -15.20 7.39
CA LEU A 37 -16.74 -16.11 8.45
C LEU A 37 -15.91 -15.92 9.71
N GLU A 38 -16.53 -15.25 10.68
CA GLU A 38 -16.01 -15.01 12.02
C GLU A 38 -16.51 -16.10 12.98
N ASN A 39 -15.90 -17.30 12.96
CA ASN A 39 -16.30 -18.37 13.87
C ASN A 39 -15.25 -18.66 14.96
N GLY A 40 -15.71 -18.73 16.21
CA GLY A 40 -14.89 -19.14 17.37
C GLY A 40 -14.69 -20.66 17.50
N TRP A 41 -15.18 -21.43 16.53
CA TRP A 41 -15.13 -22.91 16.51
C TRP A 41 -13.78 -23.43 16.01
N ASN A 42 -13.11 -22.65 15.17
CA ASN A 42 -11.69 -22.86 14.91
C ASN A 42 -10.90 -22.28 16.07
N THR A 43 -9.88 -23.00 16.51
CA THR A 43 -8.99 -22.61 17.61
C THR A 43 -8.30 -21.25 17.38
N HIS A 44 -8.41 -20.68 16.18
CA HIS A 44 -7.72 -19.46 15.74
C HIS A 44 -8.68 -18.53 14.99
N GLU A 45 -8.75 -17.27 15.46
CA GLU A 45 -9.48 -16.11 14.88
C GLU A 45 -8.90 -15.66 13.52
N GLN A 46 -8.36 -16.57 12.72
CA GLN A 46 -7.45 -16.22 11.62
C GLN A 46 -7.77 -16.92 10.31
N ASN A 47 -8.81 -17.76 10.29
CA ASN A 47 -9.22 -18.46 9.10
C ASN A 47 -10.19 -17.58 8.29
N TYR A 48 -10.21 -17.78 6.97
CA TYR A 48 -11.27 -17.33 6.07
C TYR A 48 -11.27 -15.86 5.61
N LEU A 49 -10.16 -15.15 5.79
CA LEU A 49 -10.03 -13.73 5.47
C LEU A 49 -10.02 -13.44 3.97
N PRO A 50 -10.48 -12.25 3.55
CA PRO A 50 -10.54 -11.87 2.13
C PRO A 50 -9.21 -11.98 1.40
N LEU A 51 -8.08 -11.61 2.05
CA LEU A 51 -6.76 -11.60 1.40
C LEU A 51 -6.27 -13.00 0.99
N TYR A 52 -6.85 -14.08 1.53
CA TYR A 52 -6.49 -15.45 1.13
C TYR A 52 -6.77 -15.74 -0.34
N ILE A 53 -7.70 -15.03 -0.99
CA ILE A 53 -7.91 -15.16 -2.44
C ILE A 53 -6.68 -14.82 -3.29
N ALA A 54 -5.65 -14.20 -2.70
CA ALA A 54 -4.46 -13.76 -3.41
C ALA A 54 -3.16 -14.41 -2.91
N ASP A 55 -3.23 -15.38 -1.97
CA ASP A 55 -2.03 -16.03 -1.42
C ASP A 55 -1.51 -17.21 -2.27
N GLU A 56 -2.25 -17.55 -3.34
CA GLU A 56 -1.96 -18.65 -4.27
C GLU A 56 -1.98 -20.05 -3.64
N ASP A 57 -2.59 -20.19 -2.47
CA ASP A 57 -2.70 -21.44 -1.76
C ASP A 57 -4.16 -21.93 -1.76
N PRO A 58 -4.49 -23.01 -2.51
CA PRO A 58 -5.85 -23.55 -2.52
C PRO A 58 -6.27 -24.12 -1.15
N ALA A 59 -5.32 -24.29 -0.22
CA ALA A 59 -5.59 -24.70 1.16
C ALA A 59 -6.09 -23.56 2.06
N THR A 60 -6.14 -22.33 1.55
CA THR A 60 -6.83 -21.19 2.17
C THR A 60 -8.03 -20.79 1.30
N ALA A 61 -8.88 -19.90 1.83
CA ALA A 61 -10.02 -19.35 1.13
C ALA A 61 -10.52 -18.10 1.84
N TRP A 62 -11.15 -17.20 1.09
CA TRP A 62 -12.20 -16.35 1.66
C TRP A 62 -13.46 -17.19 1.85
N VAL A 63 -14.11 -17.04 3.00
CA VAL A 63 -15.44 -17.61 3.26
C VAL A 63 -16.31 -16.47 3.72
N GLU A 64 -17.44 -16.25 3.05
CA GLU A 64 -18.42 -15.26 3.49
C GLU A 64 -18.99 -15.61 4.87
N GLY A 65 -19.47 -14.61 5.61
CA GLY A 65 -19.83 -14.76 7.02
C GLY A 65 -21.29 -14.47 7.36
N VAL A 66 -22.18 -14.37 6.37
CA VAL A 66 -23.60 -14.12 6.65
C VAL A 66 -24.35 -15.43 6.83
N LYS A 67 -25.52 -15.37 7.47
CA LYS A 67 -26.37 -16.55 7.59
C LYS A 67 -26.87 -16.97 6.21
N GLY A 68 -26.71 -18.25 5.88
CA GLY A 68 -27.13 -18.82 4.61
C GLY A 68 -25.93 -19.00 3.69
N ARG A 69 -26.14 -18.78 2.38
CA ARG A 69 -25.12 -19.03 1.35
C ARG A 69 -24.41 -17.79 0.83
N GLY A 70 -24.65 -16.63 1.44
CA GLY A 70 -24.03 -15.36 1.03
C GLY A 70 -24.38 -14.86 -0.36
N GLU A 71 -25.58 -15.15 -0.89
CA GLU A 71 -26.04 -14.48 -2.11
C GLU A 71 -26.17 -12.97 -1.86
N GLY A 72 -25.53 -12.15 -2.68
CA GLY A 72 -25.37 -10.70 -2.50
C GLY A 72 -24.05 -10.30 -1.83
N GLU A 73 -23.33 -11.22 -1.18
CA GLU A 73 -22.03 -10.93 -0.60
C GLU A 73 -20.99 -10.67 -1.69
N SER A 74 -20.02 -9.82 -1.38
CA SER A 74 -19.05 -9.34 -2.35
C SER A 74 -17.64 -9.24 -1.77
N LEU A 75 -16.67 -9.29 -2.67
CA LEU A 75 -15.25 -9.11 -2.41
C LEU A 75 -14.70 -8.12 -3.42
N GLU A 76 -13.91 -7.15 -2.96
CA GLU A 76 -13.23 -6.19 -3.81
C GLU A 76 -11.74 -6.45 -3.80
N TRP A 77 -11.18 -6.61 -4.99
CA TRP A 77 -9.75 -6.70 -5.23
C TRP A 77 -9.28 -5.36 -5.79
N TRP A 78 -8.28 -4.75 -5.16
CA TRP A 78 -7.72 -3.45 -5.53
C TRP A 78 -6.25 -3.61 -5.90
N GLY A 79 -5.90 -3.28 -7.14
CA GLY A 79 -4.56 -3.38 -7.72
C GLY A 79 -3.89 -2.01 -7.89
N PRO A 80 -2.87 -1.89 -8.76
CA PRO A 80 -2.32 -0.58 -9.12
C PRO A 80 -3.32 0.23 -9.97
N THR A 81 -3.21 1.55 -9.94
CA THR A 81 -3.93 2.43 -10.88
C THR A 81 -3.40 2.25 -12.29
N LEU A 82 -4.30 1.83 -13.19
CA LEU A 82 -4.03 1.70 -14.62
C LEU A 82 -4.69 2.85 -15.37
N THR A 83 -4.11 3.23 -16.51
CA THR A 83 -4.59 4.35 -17.35
C THR A 83 -4.76 3.98 -18.81
N LYS A 84 -4.27 2.80 -19.22
CA LYS A 84 -4.31 2.25 -20.58
C LYS A 84 -4.70 0.76 -20.55
N ALA A 85 -5.51 0.36 -19.59
CA ALA A 85 -6.04 -1.00 -19.51
C ALA A 85 -7.06 -1.25 -20.63
N LYS A 86 -7.16 -2.50 -21.07
CA LYS A 86 -8.16 -2.93 -22.06
C LYS A 86 -9.03 -4.06 -21.51
N ARG A 87 -8.42 -4.99 -20.79
CA ARG A 87 -9.10 -6.17 -20.26
C ARG A 87 -8.40 -6.71 -19.02
N TYR A 88 -9.16 -7.19 -18.06
CA TYR A 88 -8.67 -8.12 -17.05
C TYR A 88 -8.93 -9.57 -17.46
N ARG A 89 -7.90 -10.41 -17.30
CA ARG A 89 -8.04 -11.88 -17.30
C ARG A 89 -8.02 -12.33 -15.84
N LEU A 90 -9.17 -12.78 -15.37
CA LEU A 90 -9.40 -13.21 -14.00
C LEU A 90 -9.32 -14.74 -13.96
N PHE A 91 -8.44 -15.31 -13.16
CA PHE A 91 -8.38 -16.76 -12.94
C PHE A 91 -8.84 -17.07 -11.53
N LEU A 92 -9.84 -17.95 -11.40
CA LEU A 92 -10.47 -18.26 -10.13
C LEU A 92 -10.32 -19.73 -9.77
N ARG A 93 -10.09 -20.02 -8.49
CA ARG A 93 -10.34 -21.34 -7.89
C ARG A 93 -11.62 -21.27 -7.08
N ASN A 94 -12.71 -21.66 -7.72
CA ASN A 94 -14.05 -21.72 -7.15
C ASN A 94 -14.11 -22.70 -5.97
N GLY A 95 -14.77 -22.35 -4.86
CA GLY A 95 -14.93 -23.23 -3.68
C GLY A 95 -13.68 -23.34 -2.80
N TYR A 96 -13.80 -24.08 -1.69
CA TYR A 96 -12.68 -24.34 -0.78
C TYR A 96 -11.86 -25.54 -1.23
N GLN A 97 -10.76 -25.30 -1.94
CA GLN A 97 -10.02 -26.35 -2.64
C GLN A 97 -8.95 -27.07 -1.81
N LYS A 98 -8.91 -26.85 -0.48
CA LYS A 98 -8.00 -27.53 0.45
C LYS A 98 -8.05 -29.06 0.34
N SER A 99 -9.22 -29.59 0.05
CA SER A 99 -9.42 -31.00 -0.31
C SER A 99 -10.70 -31.17 -1.11
N ALA A 100 -10.81 -32.24 -1.91
CA ALA A 100 -12.05 -32.56 -2.62
C ALA A 100 -13.25 -32.69 -1.66
N LYS A 101 -13.02 -33.16 -0.42
CA LYS A 101 -14.02 -33.23 0.64
C LYS A 101 -14.53 -31.84 1.03
N LEU A 102 -13.63 -30.90 1.28
CA LEU A 102 -14.01 -29.53 1.66
C LEU A 102 -14.64 -28.76 0.50
N PHE A 103 -14.18 -29.00 -0.73
CA PHE A 103 -14.79 -28.42 -1.93
C PHE A 103 -16.28 -28.80 -2.02
N ARG A 104 -16.63 -30.08 -1.80
CA ARG A 104 -18.02 -30.55 -1.83
C ARG A 104 -18.83 -30.16 -0.58
N ALA A 105 -18.19 -30.10 0.58
CA ALA A 105 -18.85 -29.83 1.85
C ALA A 105 -19.37 -28.39 1.98
N ASN A 106 -18.65 -27.40 1.48
CA ASN A 106 -19.00 -25.98 1.56
C ASN A 106 -19.75 -25.50 0.31
N ALA A 107 -20.47 -24.40 0.39
CA ALA A 107 -21.05 -23.79 -0.80
C ALA A 107 -19.96 -23.17 -1.69
N ARG A 108 -20.29 -23.00 -2.97
CA ARG A 108 -19.35 -22.57 -4.01
C ARG A 108 -20.02 -21.54 -4.91
N PRO A 109 -19.33 -20.46 -5.31
CA PRO A 109 -19.82 -19.55 -6.33
C PRO A 109 -20.37 -20.28 -7.59
N ARG A 110 -21.58 -19.91 -8.04
CA ARG A 110 -22.17 -20.39 -9.30
C ARG A 110 -22.25 -19.26 -10.31
N LYS A 111 -23.13 -18.30 -10.10
CA LYS A 111 -23.16 -17.06 -10.90
C LYS A 111 -22.48 -15.97 -10.11
N VAL A 112 -21.57 -15.25 -10.74
CA VAL A 112 -20.86 -14.11 -10.14
C VAL A 112 -20.97 -12.90 -11.05
N ARG A 113 -21.05 -11.71 -10.45
CA ARG A 113 -20.99 -10.43 -11.15
C ARG A 113 -19.64 -9.78 -10.89
N PHE A 114 -18.92 -9.45 -11.95
CA PHE A 114 -17.69 -8.68 -11.88
C PHE A 114 -17.95 -7.23 -12.27
N GLU A 115 -17.51 -6.29 -11.44
CA GLU A 115 -17.61 -4.86 -11.67
C GLU A 115 -16.21 -4.23 -11.61
N PRO A 116 -15.72 -3.60 -12.69
CA PRO A 116 -14.48 -2.83 -12.62
C PRO A 116 -14.63 -1.67 -11.64
N MET A 117 -13.58 -1.35 -10.89
CA MET A 117 -13.62 -0.37 -9.80
C MET A 117 -12.57 0.73 -9.98
N VAL A 118 -12.88 1.92 -9.48
CA VAL A 118 -11.97 3.06 -9.28
C VAL A 118 -12.20 3.67 -7.91
N GLN A 119 -11.15 4.21 -7.30
CA GLN A 119 -11.27 5.03 -6.11
C GLN A 119 -11.70 6.43 -6.54
N GLY A 120 -12.98 6.75 -6.31
CA GLY A 120 -13.51 8.09 -6.46
C GLY A 120 -13.21 8.94 -5.24
N GLU A 121 -13.40 10.26 -5.37
CA GLU A 121 -13.14 11.16 -4.23
C GLU A 121 -14.01 10.80 -3.01
N THR A 122 -15.25 10.34 -3.25
CA THR A 122 -16.22 9.94 -2.22
C THR A 122 -16.15 8.44 -1.88
N GLY A 123 -15.10 7.73 -2.29
CA GLY A 123 -14.92 6.31 -2.04
C GLY A 123 -15.00 5.44 -3.29
N ALA A 124 -15.05 4.13 -3.08
CA ALA A 124 -15.08 3.14 -4.15
C ALA A 124 -16.28 3.32 -5.09
N GLN A 125 -16.01 3.40 -6.39
CA GLN A 125 -17.03 3.53 -7.43
C GLN A 125 -16.85 2.44 -8.49
N THR A 126 -17.96 1.98 -9.04
CA THR A 126 -17.94 1.11 -10.21
C THR A 126 -17.64 1.93 -11.46
N THR A 127 -16.91 1.33 -12.39
CA THR A 127 -16.61 1.92 -13.70
C THR A 127 -16.78 0.88 -14.80
N GLY A 128 -17.03 1.33 -16.02
CA GLY A 128 -17.25 0.41 -17.14
C GLY A 128 -18.53 -0.40 -17.03
N THR A 129 -18.56 -1.55 -17.71
CA THR A 129 -19.74 -2.42 -17.79
C THR A 129 -19.56 -3.65 -16.90
N PRO A 130 -20.52 -3.98 -16.02
CA PRO A 130 -20.48 -5.21 -15.24
C PRO A 130 -20.58 -6.45 -16.15
N LEU A 131 -19.97 -7.55 -15.71
CA LEU A 131 -20.06 -8.84 -16.40
C LEU A 131 -20.55 -9.92 -15.44
N GLU A 132 -21.70 -10.52 -15.75
CA GLU A 132 -22.17 -11.72 -15.06
C GLU A 132 -21.74 -12.99 -15.79
N VAL A 133 -21.18 -13.95 -15.06
CA VAL A 133 -20.74 -15.23 -15.60
C VAL A 133 -21.16 -16.39 -14.71
N GLU A 134 -21.41 -17.55 -15.31
CA GLU A 134 -21.59 -18.81 -14.58
C GLU A 134 -20.27 -19.58 -14.54
N LEU A 135 -19.76 -19.81 -13.33
CA LEU A 135 -18.59 -20.65 -13.04
C LEU A 135 -19.00 -22.12 -13.01
N LYS A 136 -18.12 -22.99 -13.51
CA LYS A 136 -18.32 -24.44 -13.48
C LYS A 136 -18.13 -24.98 -12.06
N ASP A 137 -18.87 -26.03 -11.70
CA ASP A 137 -18.72 -26.75 -10.44
C ASP A 137 -17.55 -27.76 -10.48
N VAL A 138 -16.33 -27.24 -10.71
CA VAL A 138 -15.10 -28.04 -10.83
C VAL A 138 -13.97 -27.40 -10.02
N GLN A 139 -13.06 -28.25 -9.53
CA GLN A 139 -11.79 -27.80 -8.93
C GLN A 139 -10.81 -27.33 -10.02
N GLY A 140 -9.80 -26.56 -9.62
CA GLY A 140 -8.82 -25.96 -10.50
C GLY A 140 -9.21 -24.57 -10.99
N TRP A 141 -8.39 -24.05 -11.90
CA TRP A 141 -8.49 -22.69 -12.42
C TRP A 141 -9.60 -22.57 -13.47
N GLN A 142 -10.34 -21.45 -13.41
CA GLN A 142 -11.30 -21.05 -14.43
C GLN A 142 -11.02 -19.61 -14.84
N GLU A 143 -11.02 -19.34 -16.14
CA GLU A 143 -10.76 -18.00 -16.67
C GLU A 143 -12.05 -17.24 -16.93
N VAL A 144 -12.08 -15.97 -16.54
CA VAL A 144 -13.07 -14.98 -16.91
C VAL A 144 -12.36 -13.78 -17.56
N ARG A 145 -12.85 -13.37 -18.72
CA ARG A 145 -12.33 -12.21 -19.45
C ARG A 145 -13.26 -11.03 -19.24
N LEU A 146 -12.82 -10.07 -18.42
CA LEU A 146 -13.58 -8.87 -18.08
C LEU A 146 -13.07 -7.68 -18.90
N PRO A 147 -13.85 -7.15 -19.86
CA PRO A 147 -13.54 -5.85 -20.46
C PRO A 147 -13.52 -4.77 -19.38
N VAL A 148 -12.49 -3.92 -19.38
CA VAL A 148 -12.35 -2.82 -18.42
C VAL A 148 -12.11 -1.50 -19.14
N PRO A 149 -12.51 -0.36 -18.57
CA PRO A 149 -12.11 0.95 -19.08
C PRO A 149 -10.59 1.15 -19.00
N ALA A 150 -10.09 2.15 -19.74
CA ALA A 150 -8.68 2.51 -19.73
C ALA A 150 -8.18 2.85 -18.32
N LYS A 151 -8.97 3.63 -17.57
CA LYS A 151 -8.74 3.90 -16.14
C LYS A 151 -9.49 2.87 -15.29
N VAL A 152 -8.75 2.08 -14.54
CA VAL A 152 -9.29 1.07 -13.61
C VAL A 152 -8.25 0.80 -12.51
N GLU A 153 -8.73 0.53 -11.30
CA GLU A 153 -7.90 0.33 -10.11
C GLU A 153 -8.24 -0.99 -9.39
N GLY A 154 -9.38 -1.61 -9.70
CA GLY A 154 -9.78 -2.85 -9.07
C GLY A 154 -10.95 -3.54 -9.75
N VAL A 155 -11.44 -4.59 -9.09
CA VAL A 155 -12.62 -5.35 -9.51
C VAL A 155 -13.38 -5.84 -8.28
N ARG A 156 -14.70 -5.65 -8.26
CA ARG A 156 -15.61 -6.24 -7.28
C ARG A 156 -16.21 -7.53 -7.87
N LEU A 157 -16.13 -8.62 -7.12
CA LEU A 157 -16.83 -9.88 -7.37
C LEU A 157 -18.03 -9.95 -6.42
N THR A 158 -19.24 -10.06 -6.95
CA THR A 158 -20.48 -10.28 -6.17
C THR A 158 -21.03 -11.68 -6.43
N LEU A 159 -21.41 -12.39 -5.35
CA LEU A 159 -22.06 -13.69 -5.41
C LEU A 159 -23.53 -13.53 -5.83
N VAL A 160 -23.87 -13.87 -7.07
CA VAL A 160 -25.25 -13.78 -7.55
C VAL A 160 -26.06 -15.02 -7.17
N THR A 161 -25.49 -16.21 -7.39
CA THR A 161 -26.05 -17.49 -6.93
C THR A 161 -24.94 -18.47 -6.60
N THR A 162 -25.25 -19.49 -5.80
CA THR A 162 -24.27 -20.48 -5.34
C THR A 162 -24.70 -21.92 -5.60
N TYR A 163 -23.73 -22.81 -5.77
CA TYR A 163 -23.93 -24.24 -5.62
C TYR A 163 -23.98 -24.57 -4.14
N PRO A 164 -24.98 -25.35 -3.67
CA PRO A 164 -25.07 -25.70 -2.26
C PRO A 164 -23.90 -26.61 -1.84
N GLY A 165 -23.41 -26.41 -0.61
CA GLY A 165 -22.55 -27.36 0.07
C GLY A 165 -23.35 -28.56 0.56
N SER A 166 -22.70 -29.72 0.71
CA SER A 166 -23.35 -30.89 1.30
C SER A 166 -23.45 -30.84 2.83
N LYS A 167 -22.71 -29.92 3.48
CA LYS A 167 -22.66 -29.81 4.95
C LYS A 167 -22.73 -28.37 5.45
N TYR A 168 -22.02 -27.45 4.82
CA TYR A 168 -21.92 -26.05 5.24
C TYR A 168 -22.56 -25.16 4.19
N GLU A 169 -23.29 -24.15 4.64
CA GLU A 169 -23.94 -23.18 3.77
C GLU A 169 -22.99 -22.09 3.31
N ASP A 170 -21.92 -21.84 4.08
CA ASP A 170 -20.99 -20.75 3.83
C ASP A 170 -20.28 -20.92 2.47
N THR A 171 -20.28 -19.86 1.67
CA THR A 171 -19.69 -19.87 0.34
C THR A 171 -18.20 -19.55 0.37
N CYS A 172 -17.38 -20.41 -0.24
CA CYS A 172 -15.94 -20.26 -0.25
C CYS A 172 -15.37 -19.90 -1.63
N LEU A 173 -14.30 -19.09 -1.64
CA LEU A 173 -13.47 -18.83 -2.82
C LEU A 173 -12.00 -18.98 -2.42
N SER A 174 -11.29 -19.95 -3.02
CA SER A 174 -9.88 -20.20 -2.70
C SER A 174 -8.95 -19.17 -3.31
N ASP A 175 -9.12 -18.83 -4.60
CA ASP A 175 -8.20 -17.91 -5.28
C ASP A 175 -8.90 -17.01 -6.32
N LEU A 176 -8.36 -15.81 -6.51
CA LEU A 176 -8.60 -14.89 -7.61
C LEU A 176 -7.27 -14.24 -8.04
N ARG A 177 -6.77 -14.64 -9.20
CA ARG A 177 -5.61 -14.03 -9.86
C ARG A 177 -6.08 -13.04 -10.92
N VAL A 178 -5.48 -11.86 -10.93
CA VAL A 178 -5.82 -10.79 -11.89
C VAL A 178 -4.62 -10.53 -12.79
N TYR A 179 -4.84 -10.64 -14.09
CA TYR A 179 -3.89 -10.21 -15.11
C TYR A 179 -4.50 -9.10 -15.94
N VAL A 180 -3.66 -8.23 -16.51
CA VAL A 180 -4.09 -7.13 -17.37
C VAL A 180 -3.54 -7.27 -18.79
N GLU A 181 -4.43 -7.08 -19.76
CA GLU A 181 -4.07 -6.73 -21.13
C GLU A 181 -4.25 -5.22 -21.29
N GLY A 182 -3.19 -4.52 -21.69
CA GLY A 182 -3.18 -3.06 -21.79
C GLY A 182 -1.80 -2.54 -22.18
N ASP A 183 -1.71 -1.23 -22.35
CA ASP A 183 -0.47 -0.55 -22.77
C ASP A 183 0.19 0.22 -21.60
N ASP A 184 -0.25 -0.04 -20.36
CA ASP A 184 0.40 0.48 -19.17
C ASP A 184 1.78 -0.17 -18.97
N PRO A 185 2.82 0.61 -18.61
CA PRO A 185 4.13 0.04 -18.30
C PRO A 185 4.04 -0.96 -17.14
N TYR A 186 4.46 -2.19 -17.40
CA TYR A 186 4.52 -3.21 -16.36
C TYR A 186 5.66 -2.94 -15.38
N ARG A 187 5.38 -3.05 -14.08
CA ARG A 187 6.35 -2.80 -12.99
C ARG A 187 6.58 -4.08 -12.19
N PRO A 188 7.40 -5.03 -12.68
CA PRO A 188 7.55 -6.35 -12.06
C PRO A 188 7.99 -6.27 -10.60
N GLU A 189 8.83 -5.31 -10.23
CA GLU A 189 9.32 -5.12 -8.86
C GLU A 189 8.19 -4.67 -7.92
N ALA A 190 7.32 -3.76 -8.39
CA ALA A 190 6.18 -3.28 -7.61
C ALA A 190 5.14 -4.39 -7.40
N GLU A 191 4.98 -5.29 -8.36
CA GLU A 191 4.10 -6.46 -8.28
C GLU A 191 4.68 -7.56 -7.39
N ALA A 192 5.99 -7.82 -7.48
CA ALA A 192 6.68 -8.73 -6.56
C ALA A 192 6.55 -8.25 -5.11
N ALA A 193 6.79 -6.96 -4.86
CA ALA A 193 6.64 -6.38 -3.53
C ALA A 193 5.19 -6.48 -3.01
N ALA A 194 4.17 -6.28 -3.84
CA ALA A 194 2.78 -6.51 -3.44
C ALA A 194 2.52 -7.98 -3.10
N PHE A 195 3.05 -8.91 -3.88
CA PHE A 195 2.86 -10.32 -3.61
C PHE A 195 3.52 -10.76 -2.30
N GLU A 196 4.74 -10.30 -2.01
CA GLU A 196 5.40 -10.58 -0.73
C GLU A 196 4.56 -10.12 0.46
N LYS A 197 3.87 -8.98 0.35
CA LYS A 197 2.94 -8.50 1.40
C LYS A 197 1.82 -9.51 1.66
N VAL A 198 1.25 -10.08 0.61
CA VAL A 198 0.19 -11.10 0.72
C VAL A 198 0.74 -12.39 1.33
N ARG A 199 1.90 -12.85 0.86
CA ARG A 199 2.53 -14.07 1.38
C ARG A 199 2.94 -13.94 2.84
N ALA A 200 3.52 -12.81 3.23
CA ALA A 200 3.90 -12.54 4.62
C ALA A 200 2.67 -12.56 5.54
N PHE A 201 1.57 -11.91 5.13
CA PHE A 201 0.30 -11.96 5.85
C PHE A 201 -0.22 -13.38 6.02
N ALA A 202 -0.26 -14.16 4.93
CA ALA A 202 -0.76 -15.53 4.97
C ALA A 202 0.15 -16.43 5.84
N PHE A 203 1.47 -16.24 5.75
CA PHE A 203 2.47 -17.01 6.49
C PHE A 203 2.41 -16.73 8.01
N GLU A 204 2.34 -15.46 8.41
CA GLU A 204 2.20 -15.08 9.82
C GLU A 204 0.95 -15.71 10.45
N ARG A 205 -0.18 -15.64 9.74
CA ARG A 205 -1.43 -16.24 10.23
C ARG A 205 -1.39 -17.76 10.28
N LYS A 206 -0.77 -18.42 9.29
CA LYS A 206 -0.55 -19.87 9.31
C LYS A 206 0.32 -20.29 10.50
N GLN A 207 1.38 -19.53 10.81
CA GLN A 207 2.21 -19.79 11.99
C GLN A 207 1.44 -19.56 13.29
N ALA A 208 0.71 -18.45 13.39
CA ALA A 208 -0.09 -18.15 14.57
C ALA A 208 -1.24 -19.14 14.77
N ALA A 209 -1.73 -19.78 13.70
CA ALA A 209 -2.69 -20.89 13.76
C ALA A 209 -2.06 -22.27 14.06
N ALA A 210 -0.73 -22.40 14.00
CA ALA A 210 -0.02 -23.62 14.39
C ALA A 210 0.46 -23.58 15.85
N ARG A 211 0.46 -22.41 16.46
CA ARG A 211 0.85 -22.18 17.86
C ARG A 211 -0.15 -22.83 18.83
N THR A 212 0.36 -23.66 19.73
CA THR A 212 -0.43 -24.31 20.80
C THR A 212 -0.47 -23.50 22.10
N ASP A 213 0.30 -22.41 22.19
CA ASP A 213 0.24 -21.45 23.28
C ASP A 213 -1.00 -20.55 23.09
N THR A 214 -2.02 -20.82 23.90
CA THR A 214 -3.34 -20.14 23.92
C THR A 214 -3.32 -18.60 24.05
N GLY A 215 -2.15 -17.97 24.24
CA GLY A 215 -2.00 -16.53 24.48
C GLY A 215 -1.81 -15.67 23.22
N SER A 216 -1.31 -16.23 22.12
CA SER A 216 -0.84 -15.44 20.97
C SER A 216 -1.84 -15.43 19.81
N LYS A 217 -3.08 -15.02 20.09
CA LYS A 217 -4.11 -14.82 19.05
C LYS A 217 -3.84 -13.53 18.27
N VAL A 218 -3.62 -13.63 16.96
CA VAL A 218 -3.73 -12.48 16.05
C VAL A 218 -5.21 -12.16 15.93
N ALA A 219 -5.65 -11.08 16.59
CA ALA A 219 -7.03 -10.63 16.52
C ALA A 219 -7.41 -10.26 15.08
N TRP A 220 -8.69 -10.38 14.73
CA TRP A 220 -9.22 -9.50 13.69
C TRP A 220 -9.00 -8.09 14.18
N ALA A 221 -8.49 -7.24 13.33
CA ALA A 221 -8.48 -5.86 13.72
C ALA A 221 -9.97 -5.34 13.79
N PRO A 222 -10.24 -4.18 14.38
CA PRO A 222 -11.59 -3.62 14.47
C PRO A 222 -12.16 -3.15 13.12
N ARG A 223 -13.41 -3.53 12.79
CA ARG A 223 -14.17 -2.90 11.69
C ARG A 223 -14.54 -1.47 12.09
N PHE A 224 -14.68 -0.56 11.13
CA PHE A 224 -15.10 0.82 11.40
C PHE A 224 -16.27 1.24 10.51
N GLU A 225 -17.21 1.99 11.08
CA GLU A 225 -18.23 2.75 10.36
C GLU A 225 -17.71 4.15 10.06
N GLU A 226 -17.94 4.60 8.83
CA GLU A 226 -17.54 5.92 8.34
C GLU A 226 -18.66 6.95 8.57
N GLU A 227 -18.32 8.08 9.19
CA GLU A 227 -19.14 9.27 9.33
C GLU A 227 -18.48 10.41 8.54
N PHE A 228 -19.13 10.87 7.47
CA PHE A 228 -18.70 12.06 6.75
C PHE A 228 -19.02 13.32 7.56
N LEU A 229 -18.01 14.16 7.80
CA LEU A 229 -18.18 15.40 8.55
C LEU A 229 -18.16 16.62 7.64
N TRP A 230 -17.21 16.71 6.71
CA TRP A 230 -17.04 17.92 5.89
C TRP A 230 -16.19 17.69 4.63
N SER A 231 -16.40 18.51 3.59
CA SER A 231 -15.48 18.60 2.46
C SER A 231 -15.48 19.98 1.78
N GLN A 232 -14.36 20.33 1.14
CA GLN A 232 -14.26 21.50 0.25
C GLN A 232 -13.37 21.19 -0.96
N SER A 233 -13.82 21.53 -2.15
CA SER A 233 -13.04 21.39 -3.38
C SER A 233 -12.32 22.68 -3.74
N ARG A 234 -11.00 22.61 -3.93
CA ARG A 234 -10.11 23.69 -4.39
C ARG A 234 -8.73 23.11 -4.70
N ASP A 235 -7.93 23.80 -5.51
CA ASP A 235 -6.51 23.47 -5.70
C ASP A 235 -5.66 23.94 -4.49
N TRP A 236 -4.87 23.02 -3.95
CA TRP A 236 -3.98 23.21 -2.79
C TRP A 236 -2.51 22.94 -3.11
N ALA A 237 -2.15 22.71 -4.38
CA ALA A 237 -0.84 22.20 -4.79
C ALA A 237 0.37 23.12 -4.47
N ARG A 238 0.12 24.35 -3.99
CA ARG A 238 1.14 25.35 -3.66
C ARG A 238 1.18 25.75 -2.18
N GLU A 239 0.34 25.14 -1.35
CA GLU A 239 0.27 25.46 0.09
C GLU A 239 1.09 24.43 0.90
N THR A 240 1.79 24.89 1.93
CA THR A 240 2.50 24.01 2.87
C THR A 240 1.52 23.23 3.75
N PRO A 241 1.92 22.12 4.40
CA PRO A 241 1.05 21.38 5.32
C PRO A 241 0.38 22.27 6.37
N VAL A 242 1.11 23.25 6.92
CA VAL A 242 0.58 24.22 7.88
C VAL A 242 -0.49 25.12 7.26
N GLN A 243 -0.24 25.60 6.03
CA GLN A 243 -1.18 26.47 5.32
C GLN A 243 -2.47 25.71 4.97
N VAL A 244 -2.36 24.47 4.49
CA VAL A 244 -3.50 23.62 4.16
C VAL A 244 -4.33 23.31 5.42
N PHE A 245 -3.68 22.94 6.53
CA PHE A 245 -4.39 22.60 7.77
C PHE A 245 -5.06 23.80 8.46
N ALA A 246 -4.65 25.02 8.11
CA ALA A 246 -5.33 26.24 8.52
C ALA A 246 -6.66 26.46 7.76
N ARG A 247 -6.91 25.75 6.65
CA ARG A 247 -8.12 25.90 5.82
C ARG A 247 -9.31 25.07 6.30
N PHE A 248 -9.08 24.00 7.06
CA PHE A 248 -10.17 23.23 7.66
C PHE A 248 -10.97 24.11 8.62
N PRO A 249 -12.32 24.07 8.56
CA PRO A 249 -13.18 24.88 9.39
C PRO A 249 -13.10 24.43 10.86
N ASP A 250 -13.20 25.38 11.78
CA ASP A 250 -13.19 25.10 13.22
C ASP A 250 -14.60 24.77 13.73
N GLU A 251 -15.14 23.63 13.30
CA GLU A 251 -16.48 23.18 13.69
C GLU A 251 -16.46 22.36 14.97
N GLU A 252 -17.51 22.47 15.78
CA GLU A 252 -17.64 21.76 17.05
C GLU A 252 -17.50 20.23 16.89
N THR A 253 -17.96 19.67 15.76
CA THR A 253 -17.94 18.23 15.49
C THR A 253 -16.53 17.64 15.44
N HIS A 254 -15.50 18.43 15.11
CA HIS A 254 -14.12 17.96 14.91
C HIS A 254 -13.03 18.92 15.42
N ARG A 255 -13.39 20.00 16.12
CA ARG A 255 -12.47 21.02 16.67
C ARG A 255 -11.29 20.44 17.44
N ALA A 256 -11.55 19.53 18.37
CA ALA A 256 -10.51 18.92 19.20
C ALA A 256 -9.50 18.11 18.35
N ALA A 257 -10.01 17.32 17.40
CA ALA A 257 -9.17 16.58 16.47
C ALA A 257 -8.40 17.52 15.54
N LEU A 258 -9.03 18.60 15.05
CA LEU A 258 -8.37 19.57 14.18
C LEU A 258 -7.20 20.28 14.88
N ALA A 259 -7.32 20.59 16.18
CA ALA A 259 -6.23 21.15 16.96
C ALA A 259 -5.01 20.21 16.97
N VAL A 260 -5.22 18.93 17.27
CA VAL A 260 -4.17 17.91 17.22
C VAL A 260 -3.59 17.77 15.81
N ALA A 261 -4.44 17.82 14.79
CA ALA A 261 -4.00 17.68 13.40
C ALA A 261 -3.12 18.85 12.95
N ARG A 262 -3.47 20.08 13.33
CA ARG A 262 -2.66 21.29 13.09
C ARG A 262 -1.31 21.22 13.79
N GLU A 263 -1.28 20.77 15.04
CA GLU A 263 -0.02 20.55 15.78
C GLU A 263 0.86 19.52 15.07
N THR A 264 0.29 18.40 14.65
CA THR A 264 1.02 17.35 13.91
C THR A 264 1.54 17.85 12.57
N ALA A 265 0.74 18.60 11.81
CA ALA A 265 1.17 19.19 10.53
C ALA A 265 2.28 20.24 10.72
N ALA A 266 2.21 21.05 11.78
CA ALA A 266 3.27 22.00 12.13
C ALA A 266 4.56 21.28 12.55
N LEU A 267 4.45 20.19 13.32
CA LEU A 267 5.59 19.36 13.67
C LEU A 267 6.21 18.74 12.42
N PHE A 268 5.40 18.17 11.52
CA PHE A 268 5.84 17.61 10.24
C PHE A 268 6.60 18.64 9.40
N HIS A 269 6.06 19.85 9.25
CA HIS A 269 6.73 20.91 8.50
C HIS A 269 8.15 21.22 9.02
N LYS A 270 8.38 21.13 10.34
CA LYS A 270 9.71 21.32 10.93
C LYS A 270 10.67 20.17 10.65
N VAL A 271 10.15 18.94 10.62
CA VAL A 271 10.95 17.72 10.46
C VAL A 271 10.94 17.19 9.02
N ASP A 272 10.29 17.88 8.09
CA ASP A 272 10.19 17.50 6.69
C ASP A 272 11.58 17.44 6.06
N LEU A 273 11.99 16.24 5.64
CA LEU A 273 13.30 16.03 5.03
C LEU A 273 13.44 16.63 3.64
N GLN A 274 12.37 17.10 3.01
CA GLN A 274 12.42 17.81 1.72
C GLN A 274 12.52 19.33 1.89
N ALA A 275 12.14 19.87 3.05
CA ALA A 275 12.24 21.29 3.32
C ALA A 275 13.70 21.77 3.48
N ASP A 276 14.03 22.93 2.92
CA ASP A 276 15.40 23.50 2.96
C ASP A 276 15.91 23.70 4.39
N ALA A 277 15.03 24.08 5.32
CA ALA A 277 15.36 24.40 6.71
C ALA A 277 15.02 23.27 7.71
N SER A 278 14.91 22.02 7.27
CA SER A 278 14.54 20.87 8.10
C SER A 278 15.36 20.75 9.40
N GLU A 279 14.69 20.79 10.55
CA GLU A 279 15.31 20.58 11.87
C GLU A 279 15.77 19.12 12.05
N ALA A 280 15.08 18.19 11.38
CA ALA A 280 15.41 16.77 11.35
C ALA A 280 16.77 16.48 10.73
N ARG A 281 17.13 17.16 9.63
CA ARG A 281 18.43 16.98 8.97
C ARG A 281 19.63 17.31 9.88
N LYS A 282 19.42 18.11 10.94
CA LYS A 282 20.47 18.46 11.92
C LYS A 282 20.64 17.44 13.04
N SER A 283 19.65 16.55 13.25
CA SER A 283 19.53 15.74 14.46
C SER A 283 19.31 14.24 14.21
N TRP A 284 19.06 13.82 12.96
CA TRP A 284 18.78 12.43 12.61
C TRP A 284 20.05 11.66 12.18
N THR A 285 20.16 10.40 12.59
CA THR A 285 21.24 9.47 12.21
C THR A 285 20.73 8.42 11.23
N ARG A 286 21.58 7.97 10.29
CA ARG A 286 21.25 6.99 9.25
C ARG A 286 21.39 5.54 9.77
N VAL A 287 20.47 4.64 9.40
CA VAL A 287 20.44 3.22 9.85
C VAL A 287 20.43 2.25 8.65
N SER A 288 20.78 0.98 8.85
CA SER A 288 20.85 -0.07 7.81
C SER A 288 19.63 -1.03 7.80
N SER A 289 19.41 -1.68 6.65
CA SER A 289 18.11 -2.26 6.21
C SER A 289 17.64 -3.58 6.84
N ILE A 290 18.38 -4.18 7.78
CA ILE A 290 18.33 -5.65 8.00
C ILE A 290 17.10 -6.21 8.75
N ASP A 291 16.27 -5.41 9.43
CA ASP A 291 15.16 -5.94 10.27
C ASP A 291 13.72 -5.54 9.83
N ASP A 292 13.50 -5.35 8.52
CA ASP A 292 12.21 -4.89 7.96
C ASP A 292 11.02 -5.85 8.22
N GLY A 293 11.26 -7.16 8.21
CA GLY A 293 10.20 -8.17 8.16
C GLY A 293 9.42 -8.37 9.47
N ALA A 294 10.12 -8.34 10.61
CA ALA A 294 9.50 -8.58 11.92
C ALA A 294 8.69 -7.37 12.40
N GLN A 295 9.16 -6.16 12.09
CA GLN A 295 8.47 -4.91 12.45
C GLN A 295 7.21 -4.69 11.60
N GLN A 296 7.25 -5.01 10.30
CA GLN A 296 6.09 -4.94 9.43
C GLN A 296 4.98 -5.94 9.79
N ALA A 297 5.33 -7.16 10.21
CA ALA A 297 4.35 -8.21 10.55
C ALA A 297 3.53 -7.85 11.81
N LEU A 298 4.21 -7.43 12.89
CA LEU A 298 3.55 -7.00 14.13
C LEU A 298 2.65 -5.76 13.93
N ALA A 299 3.09 -4.80 13.12
CA ALA A 299 2.34 -3.58 12.82
C ALA A 299 1.10 -3.84 11.93
N ARG A 300 1.21 -4.72 10.95
CA ARG A 300 0.09 -5.16 10.11
C ARG A 300 -0.96 -5.94 10.89
N THR A 301 -0.52 -6.81 11.81
CA THR A 301 -1.41 -7.61 12.65
C THR A 301 -2.29 -6.75 13.56
N ALA A 302 -1.77 -5.66 14.13
CA ALA A 302 -2.52 -4.78 15.04
C ALA A 302 -3.58 -3.90 14.35
N LEU A 303 -3.43 -3.59 13.06
CA LEU A 303 -4.26 -2.60 12.34
C LEU A 303 -4.95 -3.17 11.07
N SER A 304 -4.93 -4.49 10.88
CA SER A 304 -5.46 -5.25 9.73
C SER A 304 -6.96 -5.09 9.38
N THR A 305 -7.66 -4.03 9.81
CA THR A 305 -9.11 -3.84 9.62
C THR A 305 -9.60 -2.39 9.58
N VAL A 306 -8.72 -1.42 9.69
CA VAL A 306 -9.11 -0.04 9.41
C VAL A 306 -9.15 0.09 7.89
N ASN A 307 -10.34 0.20 7.30
CA ASN A 307 -10.52 0.24 5.85
C ASN A 307 -10.30 1.67 5.29
N ASP A 308 -9.10 2.22 5.48
CA ASP A 308 -8.68 3.56 5.04
C ASP A 308 -7.27 3.48 4.42
N GLU A 309 -7.13 3.85 3.14
CA GLU A 309 -5.88 3.68 2.36
C GLU A 309 -4.69 4.46 2.93
N GLY A 310 -4.91 5.67 3.47
CA GLY A 310 -3.85 6.48 4.08
C GLY A 310 -3.40 5.89 5.42
N LEU A 311 -4.35 5.43 6.24
CA LEU A 311 -4.05 4.78 7.52
C LEU A 311 -3.34 3.44 7.35
N ILE A 312 -3.65 2.65 6.32
CA ILE A 312 -2.98 1.35 6.06
C ILE A 312 -1.50 1.54 5.73
N GLU A 313 -1.13 2.59 5.00
CA GLU A 313 0.27 2.89 4.69
C GLU A 313 1.03 3.39 5.91
N ALA A 314 0.38 4.19 6.76
CA ALA A 314 0.95 4.70 8.00
C ALA A 314 1.02 3.65 9.12
N ALA A 315 0.12 2.66 9.10
CA ALA A 315 -0.06 1.62 10.10
C ALA A 315 1.21 0.81 10.37
N GLY A 316 2.09 0.69 9.37
CA GLY A 316 3.40 0.05 9.50
C GLY A 316 4.37 0.74 10.45
N LEU A 317 4.01 1.90 11.04
CA LEU A 317 4.94 2.83 11.69
C LEU A 317 4.60 3.11 13.17
N PHE A 318 3.67 2.36 13.77
CA PHE A 318 3.29 2.51 15.18
C PHE A 318 3.89 1.43 16.07
N HIS A 319 5.08 1.68 16.60
CA HIS A 319 5.40 1.63 18.04
C HIS A 319 6.91 1.63 18.28
N LEU A 320 7.30 2.38 19.31
CA LEU A 320 8.65 2.53 19.83
C LEU A 320 9.06 1.31 20.67
N GLY A 321 10.13 0.65 20.23
CA GLY A 321 11.07 -0.09 21.07
C GLY A 321 12.48 0.31 20.62
N ASP A 322 13.36 0.64 21.57
CA ASP A 322 14.68 1.27 21.37
C ASP A 322 15.48 0.73 20.17
N ALA A 323 15.90 1.63 19.26
CA ALA A 323 16.79 1.30 18.16
C ALA A 323 18.24 1.74 18.47
N SER A 324 19.23 0.89 18.17
CA SER A 324 20.66 1.11 18.42
C SER A 324 21.56 0.86 17.18
N PHE A 325 22.83 1.32 17.28
CA PHE A 325 23.84 1.80 16.27
C PHE A 325 24.65 0.73 15.47
N THR A 326 25.56 0.99 14.48
CA THR A 326 26.64 2.01 14.22
C THR A 326 27.15 2.06 12.73
N GLU A 327 27.88 3.12 12.29
CA GLU A 327 29.30 3.06 11.80
C GLU A 327 29.99 4.44 11.48
N ASP A 328 31.26 4.54 11.93
CA ASP A 328 32.39 5.52 11.84
C ASP A 328 32.26 6.95 11.22
N ASP A 329 32.55 7.98 12.04
CA ASP A 329 32.58 9.42 11.71
C ASP A 329 33.57 9.78 10.58
N SER A 330 34.62 8.98 10.37
CA SER A 330 35.68 9.24 9.37
C SER A 330 35.23 9.16 7.91
N ALA A 331 34.05 8.58 7.64
CA ALA A 331 33.47 8.48 6.30
C ALA A 331 32.64 9.73 5.92
N GLN A 332 32.13 10.50 6.89
CA GLN A 332 31.31 11.68 6.64
C GLN A 332 32.12 12.88 6.16
N GLU A 333 33.28 13.14 6.78
CA GLU A 333 34.14 14.28 6.42
C GLU A 333 34.66 14.14 4.98
N ARG A 334 35.19 12.97 4.62
CA ARG A 334 35.64 12.66 3.24
C ARG A 334 34.53 12.79 2.18
N MET A 335 33.28 12.59 2.60
CA MET A 335 32.12 12.68 1.70
C MET A 335 31.70 14.14 1.48
N GLN A 336 31.69 14.98 2.53
CA GLN A 336 31.42 16.42 2.39
C GLN A 336 32.46 17.12 1.52
N GLU A 337 33.73 16.78 1.67
CA GLU A 337 34.82 17.27 0.82
C GLU A 337 34.56 16.98 -0.67
N SER A 338 34.08 15.78 -1.00
CA SER A 338 33.76 15.39 -2.37
C SER A 338 32.60 16.17 -3.00
N LEU A 339 31.58 16.54 -2.22
CA LEU A 339 30.45 17.34 -2.73
C LEU A 339 30.84 18.81 -2.96
N GLU A 340 31.68 19.35 -2.07
CA GLU A 340 32.22 20.70 -2.23
C GLU A 340 33.12 20.79 -3.46
N GLU A 341 33.94 19.78 -3.71
CA GLU A 341 34.75 19.65 -4.92
C GLU A 341 33.87 19.58 -6.19
N ALA A 342 32.81 18.77 -6.18
CA ALA A 342 31.90 18.65 -7.32
C ALA A 342 31.19 19.98 -7.65
N ARG A 343 30.74 20.72 -6.63
CA ARG A 343 30.11 22.05 -6.80
C ARG A 343 31.10 23.10 -7.28
N ALA A 344 32.35 23.05 -6.81
CA ALA A 344 33.41 23.92 -7.31
C ALA A 344 33.67 23.68 -8.81
N ASN A 345 33.64 22.42 -9.24
CA ASN A 345 33.81 22.04 -10.64
C ASN A 345 32.62 22.50 -11.51
N GLU A 346 31.38 22.38 -11.04
CA GLU A 346 30.19 22.91 -11.72
C GLU A 346 30.24 24.44 -11.86
N ALA A 347 30.58 25.13 -10.79
CA ALA A 347 30.72 26.59 -10.80
C ALA A 347 31.83 27.05 -11.75
N HIS A 348 32.94 26.31 -11.82
CA HIS A 348 34.02 26.56 -12.77
C HIS A 348 33.56 26.35 -14.22
N ALA A 349 32.94 25.20 -14.53
CA ALA A 349 32.44 24.90 -15.87
C ALA A 349 31.42 25.94 -16.37
N THR A 350 30.49 26.33 -15.50
CA THR A 350 29.48 27.38 -15.80
C THR A 350 30.15 28.71 -16.10
N ARG A 351 31.13 29.12 -15.29
CA ARG A 351 31.87 30.38 -15.48
C ARG A 351 32.68 30.36 -16.78
N SER A 352 33.41 29.28 -17.04
CA SER A 352 34.18 29.12 -18.28
C SER A 352 33.29 29.15 -19.53
N CYS A 353 32.10 28.54 -19.48
CA CYS A 353 31.13 28.61 -20.57
C CYS A 353 30.63 30.04 -20.79
N ILE A 354 30.23 30.74 -19.72
CA ILE A 354 29.72 32.11 -19.81
C ILE A 354 30.80 33.06 -20.35
N GLU A 355 32.06 32.93 -19.90
CA GLU A 355 33.18 33.73 -20.40
C GLU A 355 33.49 33.45 -21.88
N ALA A 356 33.42 32.18 -22.32
CA ALA A 356 33.61 31.81 -23.71
C ALA A 356 32.45 32.33 -24.59
N CYS A 357 31.22 32.24 -24.11
CA CYS A 357 30.05 32.77 -24.78
C CYS A 357 30.10 34.31 -24.89
N ALA A 358 30.43 35.01 -23.80
CA ALA A 358 30.56 36.47 -23.80
C ALA A 358 31.66 36.95 -24.77
N LYS A 359 32.76 36.21 -24.91
CA LYS A 359 33.80 36.48 -25.92
C LYS A 359 33.31 36.28 -27.36
N ARG A 360 32.36 35.37 -27.61
CA ARG A 360 31.72 35.20 -28.92
C ARG A 360 30.69 36.30 -29.19
N ASN A 361 30.05 36.80 -28.14
CA ASN A 361 28.97 37.80 -28.21
C ASN A 361 29.46 39.22 -27.87
N ASP A 362 30.74 39.54 -28.14
CA ASP A 362 31.33 40.88 -28.00
C ASP A 362 31.15 41.54 -26.61
N GLY A 363 31.07 40.72 -25.55
CA GLY A 363 30.96 41.15 -24.15
C GLY A 363 29.56 41.10 -23.54
N GLU A 364 28.51 40.72 -24.29
CA GLU A 364 27.15 40.64 -23.76
C GLU A 364 26.88 39.31 -23.02
N ALA A 365 26.77 39.37 -21.70
CA ALA A 365 26.56 38.18 -20.84
C ALA A 365 25.10 37.75 -20.67
N TYR A 366 24.12 38.63 -20.99
CA TYR A 366 22.72 38.45 -20.59
C TYR A 366 22.01 37.27 -21.29
N GLY A 367 22.49 36.85 -22.47
CA GLY A 367 21.99 35.65 -23.18
C GLY A 367 22.85 34.39 -22.97
N CYS A 368 24.07 34.56 -22.45
CA CYS A 368 25.02 33.46 -22.29
C CYS A 368 24.69 32.52 -21.13
N GLN A 369 24.01 33.03 -20.11
CA GLN A 369 23.60 32.21 -18.97
C GLN A 369 22.59 31.13 -19.37
N SER A 370 21.60 31.48 -20.21
CA SER A 370 20.63 30.52 -20.75
C SER A 370 21.23 29.59 -21.81
N GLU A 371 22.23 30.05 -22.57
CA GLU A 371 22.91 29.19 -23.55
C GLU A 371 23.77 28.13 -22.87
N CYS A 372 24.44 28.50 -21.78
CA CYS A 372 25.30 27.62 -21.01
C CYS A 372 24.54 26.63 -20.11
N GLU A 373 23.23 26.81 -19.90
CA GLU A 373 22.40 25.87 -19.16
C GLU A 373 22.33 24.48 -19.82
N TYR A 374 22.48 24.43 -21.14
CA TYR A 374 22.49 23.18 -21.92
C TYR A 374 23.87 22.82 -22.48
N ASP A 375 24.91 23.54 -22.07
CA ASP A 375 26.27 23.23 -22.52
C ASP A 375 26.69 21.84 -22.03
N PRO A 376 27.28 20.98 -22.87
CA PRO A 376 27.63 19.62 -22.49
C PRO A 376 28.58 19.52 -21.28
N SER A 377 29.48 20.48 -21.11
CA SER A 377 30.43 20.50 -19.98
C SER A 377 29.73 20.90 -18.68
N VAL A 378 28.84 21.89 -18.75
CA VAL A 378 28.00 22.33 -17.62
C VAL A 378 27.03 21.21 -17.23
N THR A 379 26.34 20.64 -18.21
CA THR A 379 25.38 19.53 -18.02
C THR A 379 26.05 18.30 -17.42
N ALA A 380 27.29 17.98 -17.83
CA ALA A 380 28.06 16.87 -17.25
C ALA A 380 28.42 17.13 -15.78
N THR A 381 28.86 18.35 -15.44
CA THR A 381 29.15 18.71 -14.05
C THR A 381 27.90 18.82 -13.17
N GLN A 382 26.79 19.33 -13.70
CA GLN A 382 25.48 19.32 -13.06
C GLN A 382 25.00 17.90 -12.79
N LYS A 383 25.21 16.99 -13.76
CA LYS A 383 24.92 15.56 -13.60
C LYS A 383 25.79 14.94 -12.52
N ALA A 384 27.08 15.26 -12.47
CA ALA A 384 27.98 14.77 -11.42
C ALA A 384 27.58 15.31 -10.03
N VAL A 385 27.23 16.59 -9.91
CA VAL A 385 26.68 17.18 -8.67
C VAL A 385 25.37 16.52 -8.29
N ALA A 386 24.47 16.26 -9.25
CA ALA A 386 23.22 15.57 -9.02
C ALA A 386 23.43 14.11 -8.59
N GLU A 387 24.41 13.41 -9.17
CA GLU A 387 24.79 12.04 -8.82
C GLU A 387 25.42 11.97 -7.42
N SER A 388 26.33 12.88 -7.07
CA SER A 388 26.85 13.01 -5.70
C SER A 388 25.73 13.34 -4.72
N GLN A 389 24.86 14.31 -5.02
CA GLN A 389 23.67 14.62 -4.21
C GLN A 389 22.72 13.42 -4.06
N GLN A 390 22.54 12.62 -5.11
CA GLN A 390 21.76 11.39 -5.11
C GLN A 390 22.40 10.32 -4.22
N GLN A 391 23.73 10.27 -4.16
CA GLN A 391 24.51 9.44 -3.24
C GLN A 391 24.31 9.86 -1.76
N PHE A 392 24.10 11.15 -1.46
CA PHE A 392 23.72 11.58 -0.10
C PHE A 392 22.26 11.29 0.24
N LYS A 393 21.35 11.34 -0.73
CA LYS A 393 19.94 10.92 -0.59
C LYS A 393 19.80 9.40 -0.40
N SER A 394 20.91 8.68 -0.33
CA SER A 394 20.98 7.24 -0.50
C SER A 394 20.96 6.36 0.79
N GLY A 395 20.23 6.73 1.85
CA GLY A 395 20.12 5.82 3.01
C GLY A 395 18.96 6.12 3.96
N GLU A 396 18.74 5.18 4.87
CA GLU A 396 17.55 5.13 5.73
C GLU A 396 17.70 6.11 6.89
N PHE A 397 16.66 6.87 7.18
CA PHE A 397 16.62 7.69 8.39
C PHE A 397 15.46 7.24 9.25
N VAL A 398 15.75 6.91 10.50
CA VAL A 398 14.74 6.59 11.52
C VAL A 398 14.78 7.70 12.56
N GLN A 399 13.62 8.30 12.84
CA GLN A 399 13.49 9.26 13.94
C GLN A 399 12.94 8.59 15.19
N GLY A 400 13.59 8.84 16.33
CA GLY A 400 13.02 8.61 17.66
C GLY A 400 13.15 9.85 18.57
N SER A 401 12.01 10.23 19.15
CA SER A 401 11.73 11.28 20.15
C SER A 401 11.95 12.76 19.77
N THR A 402 10.84 13.51 19.75
CA THR A 402 10.72 14.89 20.28
C THR A 402 9.75 14.92 21.48
N THR A 403 9.80 13.85 22.28
CA THR A 403 8.98 13.41 23.43
C THR A 403 7.54 12.92 23.19
N GLU A 404 7.07 12.51 22.01
CA GLU A 404 7.53 11.31 21.31
C GLU A 404 6.75 11.29 19.98
N PRO A 405 7.42 11.67 18.88
CA PRO A 405 7.01 11.26 17.54
C PRO A 405 7.79 10.06 16.95
N THR A 406 7.28 9.50 15.84
CA THR A 406 7.99 8.50 15.01
C THR A 406 7.79 8.73 13.51
N ALA A 407 8.89 8.75 12.73
CA ALA A 407 8.88 8.93 11.28
C ALA A 407 9.88 8.01 10.56
N VAL A 408 9.55 7.47 9.37
CA VAL A 408 10.42 6.49 8.67
C VAL A 408 10.41 6.59 7.14
N LEU A 409 11.58 6.32 6.54
CA LEU A 409 11.95 6.44 5.13
C LEU A 409 13.09 5.42 4.78
N ARG A 410 13.07 4.61 3.67
CA ARG A 410 14.17 3.68 3.22
C ARG A 410 14.63 3.66 1.74
N GLY A 411 15.85 3.16 1.40
CA GLY A 411 16.16 2.67 0.03
C GLY A 411 17.60 2.31 -0.41
N LEU A 412 17.84 1.95 -1.70
CA LEU A 412 19.14 1.87 -2.43
C LEU A 412 19.21 2.46 -3.89
N THR A 413 20.42 2.74 -4.42
CA THR A 413 20.77 3.54 -5.66
C THR A 413 21.65 2.79 -6.71
N ARG A 414 22.02 3.50 -7.80
CA ARG A 414 22.59 3.08 -9.12
C ARG A 414 23.73 2.06 -9.12
N GLU A 415 23.69 0.98 -9.93
CA GLU A 415 23.56 0.82 -11.41
C GLU A 415 24.90 0.73 -12.15
N SER A 416 25.49 -0.47 -12.18
CA SER A 416 26.20 -0.96 -13.36
C SER A 416 26.12 -2.49 -13.42
N GLY A 417 25.37 -3.00 -14.40
CA GLY A 417 25.61 -4.31 -14.99
C GLY A 417 24.92 -5.52 -14.36
N ASN A 418 24.81 -5.68 -13.02
CA ASN A 418 24.04 -6.80 -12.45
C ASN A 418 23.57 -6.52 -11.01
N ARG A 419 22.27 -6.21 -10.88
CA ARG A 419 21.41 -6.15 -9.68
C ARG A 419 21.77 -5.19 -8.53
N GLU A 420 21.06 -4.06 -8.50
CA GLU A 420 20.53 -3.39 -7.29
C GLU A 420 19.35 -2.46 -7.70
N VAL A 421 18.18 -2.50 -7.03
CA VAL A 421 16.95 -1.75 -7.39
C VAL A 421 16.19 -1.25 -6.14
N HIS A 422 15.32 -0.24 -6.37
CA HIS A 422 15.02 0.98 -5.61
C HIS A 422 14.24 0.97 -4.26
N ARG A 423 14.39 2.18 -3.68
CA ARG A 423 13.90 2.88 -2.48
C ARG A 423 12.39 3.09 -2.27
N THR A 424 11.99 3.33 -1.03
CA THR A 424 10.70 3.95 -0.61
C THR A 424 10.95 5.18 0.24
N PHE A 425 10.54 6.38 -0.21
CA PHE A 425 10.66 7.54 0.66
C PHE A 425 9.41 8.46 0.73
N ARG A 426 8.43 8.05 1.55
CA ARG A 426 7.32 8.86 2.12
C ARG A 426 7.53 9.11 3.62
N GLN A 427 7.50 10.36 4.10
CA GLN A 427 7.59 10.63 5.54
C GLN A 427 6.19 10.47 6.13
N SER A 428 6.04 9.52 7.06
CA SER A 428 4.90 9.54 7.98
C SER A 428 5.38 10.08 9.32
N LEU A 429 4.52 10.75 10.06
CA LEU A 429 4.82 11.23 11.40
C LEU A 429 3.73 10.75 12.35
N VAL A 430 4.13 9.95 13.34
CA VAL A 430 3.29 9.57 14.47
C VAL A 430 3.52 10.58 15.59
N ARG A 431 2.49 11.03 16.29
CA ARG A 431 2.58 11.78 17.54
C ARG A 431 2.01 10.94 18.67
N TYR A 432 2.67 10.90 19.82
CA TYR A 432 2.21 10.15 20.99
C TYR A 432 1.70 11.07 22.12
N THR A 433 0.92 10.48 23.03
CA THR A 433 0.50 11.06 24.30
C THR A 433 0.63 9.99 25.37
N GLY A 434 1.67 10.11 26.20
CA GLY A 434 2.16 8.98 26.99
C GLY A 434 2.55 7.82 26.05
N LYS A 435 2.12 6.60 26.35
CA LYS A 435 2.48 5.40 25.57
C LYS A 435 1.61 5.16 24.32
N LYS A 436 0.74 6.10 23.94
CA LYS A 436 -0.28 5.90 22.89
C LYS A 436 -0.09 6.85 21.73
N ALA A 437 -0.27 6.38 20.51
CA ALA A 437 -0.37 7.24 19.35
C ALA A 437 -1.64 8.12 19.46
N SER A 438 -1.48 9.43 19.42
CA SER A 438 -2.57 10.41 19.39
C SER A 438 -2.85 10.92 17.98
N ALA A 439 -1.87 10.90 17.09
CA ALA A 439 -2.07 11.23 15.69
C ALA A 439 -1.08 10.54 14.77
N VAL A 440 -1.47 10.46 13.51
CA VAL A 440 -0.72 9.95 12.38
C VAL A 440 -0.78 10.98 11.28
N LEU A 441 0.34 11.32 10.68
CA LEU A 441 0.38 12.06 9.44
C LEU A 441 1.04 11.22 8.38
N VAL A 442 0.47 11.22 7.19
CA VAL A 442 0.92 10.49 6.01
C VAL A 442 1.13 11.49 4.89
N SER A 443 2.31 11.47 4.28
CA SER A 443 2.61 12.24 3.08
C SER A 443 2.83 11.30 1.90
N GLU A 444 2.03 11.41 0.85
CA GLU A 444 2.16 10.61 -0.37
C GLU A 444 3.08 11.27 -1.43
N ASP A 445 3.46 10.50 -2.46
CA ASP A 445 4.41 10.91 -3.50
C ASP A 445 3.95 12.19 -4.24
N GLY A 446 4.88 13.10 -4.54
CA GLY A 446 4.60 14.33 -5.31
C GLY A 446 4.24 15.57 -4.47
N GLY A 447 4.37 15.51 -3.14
CA GLY A 447 4.39 16.70 -2.26
C GLY A 447 3.05 17.40 -2.04
N GLY A 448 1.93 16.82 -2.48
CA GLY A 448 0.62 17.48 -2.46
C GLY A 448 -0.48 16.81 -1.62
N ILE A 449 -0.32 15.54 -1.23
CA ILE A 449 -1.35 14.78 -0.51
C ILE A 449 -0.86 14.48 0.90
N LEU A 450 -1.50 15.14 1.88
CA LEU A 450 -1.22 15.01 3.30
C LEU A 450 -2.48 14.53 4.00
N SER A 451 -2.42 13.42 4.71
CA SER A 451 -3.53 12.96 5.54
C SER A 451 -3.11 12.96 7.01
N VAL A 452 -3.92 13.55 7.89
CA VAL A 452 -3.71 13.46 9.33
C VAL A 452 -4.87 12.72 9.98
N HIS A 453 -4.57 11.63 10.65
CA HIS A 453 -5.51 10.78 11.36
C HIS A 453 -5.32 10.95 12.86
N VAL A 454 -6.33 11.46 13.55
CA VAL A 454 -6.29 11.69 15.00
C VAL A 454 -7.01 10.55 15.70
N LEU A 455 -6.31 9.90 16.64
CA LEU A 455 -6.78 8.70 17.33
C LEU A 455 -7.31 9.06 18.72
N GLU A 456 -8.58 8.76 18.95
CA GLU A 456 -9.19 8.85 20.27
C GLU A 456 -9.25 7.46 20.89
N TRP A 457 -8.80 7.34 22.14
CA TRP A 457 -8.77 6.07 22.87
C TRP A 457 -9.80 6.08 24.00
N ALA A 458 -10.53 4.98 24.18
CA ALA A 458 -11.44 4.75 25.30
C ALA A 458 -11.10 3.46 26.04
N LYS A 459 -11.53 3.38 27.31
CA LYS A 459 -11.41 2.18 28.13
C LYS A 459 -12.72 1.41 28.14
N VAL A 460 -12.74 0.22 27.56
CA VAL A 460 -13.91 -0.66 27.48
C VAL A 460 -13.56 -2.00 28.13
N GLY A 461 -14.30 -2.39 29.17
CA GLY A 461 -14.06 -3.66 29.88
C GLY A 461 -12.65 -3.78 30.49
N GLY A 462 -12.06 -2.66 30.92
CA GLY A 462 -10.71 -2.64 31.49
C GLY A 462 -9.57 -2.62 30.46
N LYS A 463 -9.86 -2.84 29.17
CA LYS A 463 -8.92 -2.77 28.06
C LYS A 463 -9.08 -1.45 27.30
N GLU A 464 -7.97 -0.87 26.87
CA GLU A 464 -7.98 0.36 26.07
C GLU A 464 -8.12 0.01 24.60
N ARG A 465 -8.99 0.73 23.89
CA ARG A 465 -9.31 0.53 22.48
C ARG A 465 -9.48 1.88 21.79
N ILE A 466 -9.27 1.92 20.48
CA ILE A 466 -9.60 3.09 19.66
C ILE A 466 -11.13 3.28 19.73
N ALA A 467 -11.55 4.48 20.13
CA ALA A 467 -12.94 4.91 20.19
C ALA A 467 -13.36 5.60 18.89
N SER A 468 -12.47 6.39 18.31
CA SER A 468 -12.67 7.01 17.01
C SER A 468 -11.34 7.33 16.32
N ILE A 469 -11.38 7.46 15.00
CA ILE A 469 -10.29 8.02 14.21
C ILE A 469 -10.87 9.17 13.38
N THR A 470 -10.42 10.40 13.60
CA THR A 470 -10.85 11.55 12.78
C THR A 470 -9.75 11.87 11.77
N SER A 471 -10.04 11.64 10.49
CA SER A 471 -9.15 11.77 9.35
C SER A 471 -9.37 13.11 8.63
N PHE A 472 -8.32 13.92 8.55
CA PHE A 472 -8.21 15.13 7.75
C PHE A 472 -7.41 14.81 6.50
N ARG A 473 -8.10 14.60 5.39
CA ARG A 473 -7.49 14.19 4.13
C ARG A 473 -7.33 15.38 3.21
N VAL A 474 -6.11 15.62 2.75
CA VAL A 474 -5.79 16.56 1.67
C VAL A 474 -5.57 15.74 0.41
N VAL A 475 -6.51 15.78 -0.52
CA VAL A 475 -6.38 15.16 -1.84
C VAL A 475 -6.18 16.28 -2.87
N LEU A 476 -5.48 16.00 -3.97
CA LEU A 476 -5.41 16.93 -5.10
C LEU A 476 -6.82 17.37 -5.49
N GLY A 477 -7.15 18.64 -5.25
CA GLY A 477 -8.46 19.22 -5.57
C GLY A 477 -9.51 19.19 -4.44
N SER A 478 -9.27 18.54 -3.29
CA SER A 478 -10.24 18.57 -2.18
C SER A 478 -9.65 18.35 -0.79
N LEU A 479 -10.27 18.98 0.20
CA LEU A 479 -10.09 18.69 1.63
C LEU A 479 -11.31 17.92 2.13
N ARG A 480 -11.08 16.92 2.98
CA ARG A 480 -12.16 16.09 3.56
C ARG A 480 -11.89 15.84 5.04
N VAL A 481 -12.96 15.87 5.84
CA VAL A 481 -12.96 15.43 7.23
C VAL A 481 -13.91 14.26 7.36
N VAL A 482 -13.38 13.13 7.82
CA VAL A 482 -14.11 11.87 7.97
C VAL A 482 -13.81 11.30 9.34
N ARG A 483 -14.82 10.78 10.03
CA ARG A 483 -14.65 10.11 11.32
C ARG A 483 -15.00 8.64 11.20
N TYR A 484 -14.12 7.80 11.72
CA TYR A 484 -14.30 6.36 11.82
C TYR A 484 -14.61 5.99 13.26
N ARG A 485 -15.64 5.17 13.49
CA ARG A 485 -15.91 4.56 14.80
C ARG A 485 -15.91 3.04 14.69
N PRO A 486 -15.42 2.29 15.69
CA PRO A 486 -15.51 0.85 15.66
C PRO A 486 -16.97 0.41 15.43
N ALA A 487 -17.17 -0.45 14.42
CA ALA A 487 -18.45 -1.08 14.18
C ALA A 487 -18.78 -2.06 15.31
N ALA A 488 -20.07 -2.24 15.58
CA ALA A 488 -20.57 -3.09 16.66
C ALA A 488 -20.30 -4.58 16.46
#